data_AF-A0A7X7NHL5-F1
#
_entry.id   AF-A0A7X7NHL5-F1
#
_cell.length_a   1.000
_cell.length_b   1.000
_cell.length_c   1.000
_cell.angle_alpha   90.00
_cell.angle_beta   90.00
_cell.angle_gamma   90.00
#
_symmetry.space_group_name_H-M   'P 1'
#
loop_
_entity.id
_entity.type
_entity.pdbx_description
1 polymer ?
#
loop_
_entity_poly.entity_id
_entity_poly.type
_entity_poly.pdbx_seq_one_letter_code
_entity_poly.pdbx_strand_id
1 'polypeptide(L)'
;MKRMIELILLLCAALFIMCTDNKLVDGGSSSEVIATVDGRVLAKDGKAGEGIQVMLMPSAYNPLTGTGAKVYQSETDTDGFYSFDSIVKGSYNLFARNLFDLTRVLDLGITVKTERLMIKDNYLEMPASVTVALPESIDTSDGYVVLEGTPLYWPVRKITEMSDGSRAITLDSLPAGEIGALKYIELHGEDEYTIASSSITKENDTV
;
A
#
# COMPACT_ATOMS: atom_id res chain seq x y z
N MET A 1 23.45 59.22 47.04
CA MET A 1 22.34 58.25 47.02
C MET A 1 21.47 58.35 45.77
N LYS A 2 20.96 59.52 45.35
CA LYS A 2 20.15 59.67 44.12
C LYS A 2 20.85 59.20 42.82
N ARG A 3 22.12 59.58 42.60
CA ARG A 3 22.88 59.15 41.41
C ARG A 3 23.22 57.65 41.35
N MET A 4 23.20 56.97 42.50
CA MET A 4 23.46 55.52 42.57
C MET A 4 22.19 54.73 42.23
N ILE A 5 21.01 55.28 42.54
CA ILE A 5 19.71 54.73 42.17
C ILE A 5 19.46 54.90 40.65
N GLU A 6 19.87 56.03 40.07
CA GLU A 6 19.78 56.26 38.62
C GLU A 6 20.65 55.28 37.81
N LEU A 7 21.86 54.94 38.27
CA LEU A 7 22.72 53.96 37.60
C LEU A 7 22.18 52.52 37.68
N ILE A 8 21.54 52.15 38.79
CA ILE A 8 20.95 50.80 38.96
C ILE A 8 19.69 50.65 38.09
N LEU A 9 18.88 51.69 37.96
CA LEU A 9 17.71 51.68 37.06
C LEU A 9 18.10 51.59 35.58
N LEU A 10 19.20 52.23 35.16
CA LEU A 10 19.72 52.12 33.79
C LEU A 10 20.31 50.73 33.49
N LEU A 11 20.94 50.09 34.48
CA LEU A 11 21.48 48.73 34.35
C LEU A 11 20.37 47.66 34.27
N CYS A 12 19.26 47.85 35.00
CA CYS A 12 18.10 46.94 34.91
C CYS A 12 17.34 47.06 33.58
N ALA A 13 17.31 48.24 32.94
CA ALA A 13 16.66 48.41 31.64
C ALA A 13 17.41 47.73 30.48
N ALA A 14 18.74 47.60 30.57
CA ALA A 14 19.56 46.92 29.55
C ALA A 14 19.44 45.39 29.58
N LEU A 15 18.96 44.81 30.70
CA LEU A 15 18.80 43.36 30.87
C LEU A 15 17.50 42.79 30.24
N PHE A 16 16.60 43.63 29.73
CA PHE A 16 15.36 43.19 29.07
C PHE A 16 15.42 43.18 27.53
N ILE A 17 16.58 43.45 26.92
CA ILE A 17 16.76 43.44 25.45
C ILE A 17 17.67 42.26 25.03
N MET A 18 17.62 41.15 25.75
CA MET A 18 17.96 39.85 25.15
C MET A 18 16.67 39.28 24.57
N CYS A 19 16.36 39.72 23.35
CA CYS A 19 15.44 39.00 22.47
C CYS A 19 15.97 37.58 22.33
N THR A 20 15.26 36.64 22.95
CA THR A 20 15.32 35.24 22.57
C THR A 20 15.06 35.17 21.07
N ASP A 21 15.99 34.58 20.31
CA ASP A 21 15.72 34.03 18.99
C ASP A 21 14.69 32.91 19.15
N ASN A 22 13.44 33.31 19.39
CA ASN A 22 12.30 32.46 19.16
C ASN A 22 12.24 32.34 17.65
N LYS A 23 12.96 31.35 17.12
CA LYS A 23 12.56 30.73 15.87
C LYS A 23 11.08 30.43 16.06
N LEU A 24 10.26 31.25 15.43
CA LEU A 24 8.90 30.89 15.13
C LEU A 24 9.04 29.54 14.42
N VAL A 25 8.72 28.48 15.16
CA VAL A 25 8.36 27.21 14.56
C VAL A 25 7.16 27.58 13.72
N ASP A 26 7.42 27.81 12.44
CA ASP A 26 6.39 27.88 11.44
C ASP A 26 5.65 26.56 11.57
N GLY A 27 4.49 26.63 12.23
CA GLY A 27 3.49 25.58 12.24
C GLY A 27 2.92 25.50 10.84
N GLY A 28 3.77 25.15 9.88
CA GLY A 28 3.36 24.59 8.62
C GLY A 28 2.61 23.33 8.97
N SER A 29 1.31 23.46 9.16
CA SER A 29 0.40 22.40 8.78
C SER A 29 0.84 22.05 7.38
N SER A 30 1.56 20.95 7.20
CA SER A 30 1.67 20.34 5.90
C SER A 30 0.22 20.04 5.56
N SER A 31 -0.43 20.96 4.85
CA SER A 31 -1.71 20.72 4.24
C SER A 31 -1.42 19.65 3.23
N GLU A 32 -1.42 18.40 3.69
CA GLU A 32 -1.49 17.25 2.82
C GLU A 32 -2.68 17.55 1.93
N VAL A 33 -2.40 17.79 0.65
CA VAL A 33 -3.46 18.02 -0.30
C VAL A 33 -4.21 16.71 -0.36
N ILE A 34 -5.36 16.72 0.29
CA ILE A 34 -6.30 15.63 0.40
C ILE A 34 -7.07 15.55 -0.90
N ALA A 35 -7.11 14.36 -1.48
CA ALA A 35 -7.89 14.04 -2.65
C ALA A 35 -9.09 13.15 -2.31
N THR A 36 -10.11 13.21 -3.16
CA THR A 36 -11.14 12.18 -3.28
C THR A 36 -10.80 11.29 -4.48
N VAL A 37 -10.86 9.98 -4.28
CA VAL A 37 -10.65 8.98 -5.32
C VAL A 37 -11.94 8.20 -5.49
N ASP A 38 -12.56 8.31 -6.66
CA ASP A 38 -13.79 7.60 -6.99
C ASP A 38 -13.54 6.59 -8.10
N GLY A 39 -14.40 5.58 -8.16
CA GLY A 39 -14.44 4.68 -9.30
C GLY A 39 -15.60 3.72 -9.21
N ARG A 40 -15.53 2.70 -10.05
CA ARG A 40 -16.54 1.65 -10.14
C ARG A 40 -15.90 0.30 -10.38
N VAL A 41 -16.41 -0.72 -9.70
CA VAL A 41 -16.03 -2.12 -9.90
C VAL A 41 -17.25 -2.89 -10.39
N LEU A 42 -17.07 -3.65 -11.47
CA LEU A 42 -18.11 -4.43 -12.12
C LEU A 42 -17.70 -5.90 -12.17
N ALA A 43 -18.67 -6.79 -12.26
CA ALA A 43 -18.43 -8.17 -12.69
C ALA A 43 -17.99 -8.20 -14.16
N LYS A 44 -17.35 -9.30 -14.59
CA LYS A 44 -16.87 -9.48 -15.99
C LYS A 44 -17.95 -9.32 -17.05
N ASP A 45 -19.21 -9.62 -16.74
CA ASP A 45 -20.36 -9.43 -17.65
C ASP A 45 -20.88 -7.98 -17.69
N GLY A 46 -20.21 -7.07 -16.99
CA GLY A 46 -20.55 -5.65 -16.90
C GLY A 46 -21.61 -5.33 -15.86
N LYS A 47 -22.10 -6.30 -15.09
CA LYS A 47 -23.07 -6.04 -14.01
C LYS A 47 -22.40 -5.39 -12.82
N ALA A 48 -23.11 -4.44 -12.22
CA ALA A 48 -22.76 -3.89 -10.92
C ALA A 48 -22.91 -4.95 -9.83
N GLY A 49 -22.06 -4.88 -8.81
CA GLY A 49 -22.17 -5.67 -7.59
C GLY A 49 -22.08 -4.75 -6.38
N GLU A 50 -23.01 -4.93 -5.43
CA GLU A 50 -22.99 -4.28 -4.12
C GLU A 50 -22.06 -5.04 -3.16
N GLY A 51 -21.41 -4.33 -2.24
CA GLY A 51 -20.63 -4.93 -1.17
C GLY A 51 -19.29 -5.54 -1.62
N ILE A 52 -18.80 -5.19 -2.81
CA ILE A 52 -17.45 -5.55 -3.25
C ILE A 52 -16.47 -4.76 -2.39
N GLN A 53 -15.54 -5.45 -1.73
CA GLN A 53 -14.52 -4.80 -0.91
C GLN A 53 -13.48 -4.16 -1.83
N VAL A 54 -13.24 -2.86 -1.65
CA VAL A 54 -12.26 -2.09 -2.43
C VAL A 54 -11.23 -1.49 -1.49
N MET A 55 -9.95 -1.71 -1.81
CA MET A 55 -8.80 -1.22 -1.06
C MET A 55 -7.92 -0.36 -1.96
N LEU A 56 -7.61 0.85 -1.51
CA LEU A 56 -6.60 1.69 -2.13
C LEU A 56 -5.36 1.67 -1.24
N MET A 57 -4.26 1.17 -1.78
CA MET A 57 -3.07 0.80 -1.03
C MET A 57 -1.83 1.47 -1.62
N PRO A 58 -0.89 1.99 -0.83
CA PRO A 58 0.36 2.49 -1.38
C PRO A 58 1.03 1.42 -2.25
N SER A 59 1.61 1.80 -3.39
CA SER A 59 2.21 0.82 -4.32
C SER A 59 3.35 0.01 -3.68
N ALA A 60 3.99 0.54 -2.63
CA ALA A 60 5.04 -0.12 -1.86
C ALA A 60 4.55 -0.73 -0.53
N TYR A 61 3.24 -0.92 -0.36
CA TYR A 61 2.70 -1.52 0.85
C TYR A 61 3.17 -2.97 1.01
N ASN A 62 3.71 -3.28 2.20
CA ASN A 62 4.08 -4.64 2.57
C ASN A 62 2.97 -5.25 3.47
N PRO A 63 2.31 -6.34 3.04
CA PRO A 63 1.20 -6.94 3.78
C PRO A 63 1.58 -7.62 5.10
N LEU A 64 2.86 -7.92 5.34
CA LEU A 64 3.30 -8.59 6.57
C LEU A 64 3.57 -7.60 7.70
N THR A 65 4.24 -6.51 7.37
CA THR A 65 4.63 -5.47 8.33
C THR A 65 3.60 -4.36 8.45
N GLY A 66 2.73 -4.23 7.44
CA GLY A 66 1.85 -3.07 7.29
C GLY A 66 2.63 -1.77 7.08
N THR A 67 3.94 -1.85 6.76
CA THR A 67 4.76 -0.66 6.53
C THR A 67 4.37 -0.02 5.21
N GLY A 68 4.12 1.28 5.25
CA GLY A 68 3.57 2.05 4.14
C GLY A 68 2.52 3.00 4.67
N ALA A 69 2.19 4.02 3.88
CA ALA A 69 1.13 4.95 4.22
C ALA A 69 -0.23 4.23 4.45
N LYS A 70 -1.19 4.96 5.00
CA LYS A 70 -2.55 4.48 5.29
C LYS A 70 -3.15 3.70 4.11
N VAL A 71 -3.70 2.51 4.41
CA VAL A 71 -4.60 1.78 3.49
C VAL A 71 -6.01 2.34 3.65
N TYR A 72 -6.67 2.62 2.53
CA TYR A 72 -8.05 3.09 2.51
C TYR A 72 -8.97 1.96 2.08
N GLN A 73 -10.14 1.87 2.72
CA GLN A 73 -11.11 0.80 2.50
C GLN A 73 -12.48 1.42 2.22
N SER A 74 -13.20 0.81 1.27
CA SER A 74 -14.58 1.14 0.90
C SER A 74 -15.28 -0.15 0.46
N GLU A 75 -16.60 -0.09 0.36
CA GLU A 75 -17.41 -1.10 -0.31
C GLU A 75 -18.17 -0.45 -1.47
N THR A 76 -18.50 -1.23 -2.49
CA THR A 76 -19.32 -0.73 -3.60
C THR A 76 -20.79 -0.63 -3.23
N ASP A 77 -21.48 0.38 -3.76
CA ASP A 77 -22.94 0.49 -3.70
C ASP A 77 -23.63 -0.43 -4.73
N THR A 78 -24.96 -0.33 -4.82
CA THR A 78 -25.80 -1.14 -5.74
C THR A 78 -25.47 -0.95 -7.22
N ASP A 79 -24.86 0.19 -7.59
CA ASP A 79 -24.46 0.52 -8.95
C ASP A 79 -22.96 0.25 -9.19
N GLY A 80 -22.27 -0.32 -8.19
CA GLY A 80 -20.86 -0.73 -8.24
C GLY A 80 -19.89 0.41 -7.92
N PHE A 81 -20.35 1.59 -7.51
CA PHE A 81 -19.50 2.74 -7.24
C PHE A 81 -18.88 2.67 -5.85
N TYR A 82 -17.64 3.14 -5.72
CA TYR A 82 -16.95 3.34 -4.45
C TYR A 82 -16.31 4.73 -4.41
N SER A 83 -16.02 5.22 -3.22
CA SER A 83 -15.30 6.49 -3.02
C SER A 83 -14.39 6.43 -1.81
N PHE A 84 -13.22 7.03 -1.93
CA PHE A 84 -12.30 7.26 -0.83
C PHE A 84 -12.05 8.75 -0.66
N ASP A 85 -12.19 9.25 0.57
CA ASP A 85 -11.89 10.63 0.90
C ASP A 85 -10.60 10.74 1.72
N SER A 86 -10.04 11.95 1.79
CA SER A 86 -8.84 12.20 2.61
C SER A 86 -7.61 11.44 2.15
N ILE A 87 -7.46 11.27 0.84
CA ILE A 87 -6.33 10.56 0.23
C ILE A 87 -5.14 11.51 0.06
N VAL A 88 -4.02 11.18 0.69
CA VAL A 88 -2.76 11.89 0.47
C VAL A 88 -2.25 11.63 -0.95
N LYS A 89 -1.66 12.64 -1.59
CA LYS A 89 -1.02 12.47 -2.91
C LYS A 89 0.08 11.40 -2.86
N GLY A 90 0.13 10.55 -3.88
CA GLY A 90 1.10 9.45 -3.92
C GLY A 90 0.83 8.44 -5.04
N SER A 91 1.60 7.35 -5.01
CA SER A 91 1.41 6.19 -5.88
C SER A 91 0.68 5.09 -5.11
N TYR A 92 -0.38 4.58 -5.72
CA TYR A 92 -1.28 3.60 -5.15
C TYR A 92 -1.54 2.47 -6.14
N ASN A 93 -1.96 1.33 -5.59
CA ASN A 93 -2.63 0.27 -6.32
C ASN A 93 -4.04 0.14 -5.75
N LEU A 94 -4.98 -0.27 -6.59
CA LEU A 94 -6.32 -0.61 -6.18
C LEU A 94 -6.51 -2.11 -6.23
N PHE A 95 -6.95 -2.68 -5.13
CA PHE A 95 -7.30 -4.08 -5.03
C PHE A 95 -8.78 -4.18 -4.67
N ALA A 96 -9.57 -4.89 -5.48
CA ALA A 96 -10.94 -5.20 -5.11
C ALA A 96 -11.19 -6.70 -5.14
N ARG A 97 -12.08 -7.16 -4.25
CA ARG A 97 -12.51 -8.56 -4.19
C ARG A 97 -13.97 -8.67 -3.85
N ASN A 98 -14.63 -9.63 -4.48
CA ASN A 98 -15.94 -10.07 -4.07
C ASN A 98 -15.81 -11.40 -3.30
N LEU A 99 -16.28 -11.40 -2.05
CA LEU A 99 -16.14 -12.54 -1.15
C LEU A 99 -17.11 -13.68 -1.46
N PHE A 100 -18.17 -13.42 -2.24
CA PHE A 100 -19.19 -14.42 -2.58
C PHE A 100 -18.82 -15.25 -3.80
N ASP A 101 -18.31 -14.61 -4.85
CA ASP A 101 -17.90 -15.29 -6.10
C ASP A 101 -16.38 -15.54 -6.17
N LEU A 102 -15.62 -15.09 -5.16
CA LEU A 102 -14.16 -15.23 -5.04
C LEU A 102 -13.35 -14.56 -6.15
N THR A 103 -13.98 -13.65 -6.89
CA THR A 103 -13.34 -12.86 -7.94
C THR A 103 -12.58 -11.66 -7.37
N ARG A 104 -11.60 -11.16 -8.13
CA ARG A 104 -10.74 -10.05 -7.72
C ARG A 104 -10.20 -9.29 -8.92
N VAL A 105 -9.74 -8.06 -8.67
CA VAL A 105 -9.07 -7.20 -9.65
C VAL A 105 -7.96 -6.41 -8.97
N LEU A 106 -6.90 -6.14 -9.72
CA LEU A 106 -5.76 -5.33 -9.31
C LEU A 106 -5.47 -4.28 -10.39
N ASP A 107 -5.55 -3.01 -10.03
CA ASP A 107 -5.19 -1.87 -10.88
C ASP A 107 -3.91 -1.23 -10.33
N LEU A 108 -2.84 -1.26 -11.12
CA LEU A 108 -1.50 -0.87 -10.70
C LEU A 108 -1.18 0.58 -11.10
N GLY A 109 -0.36 1.25 -10.30
CA GLY A 109 0.27 2.51 -10.71
C GLY A 109 -0.67 3.73 -10.72
N ILE A 110 -1.74 3.68 -9.92
CA ILE A 110 -2.66 4.80 -9.73
C ILE A 110 -1.91 5.96 -9.08
N THR A 111 -1.86 7.10 -9.75
CA THR A 111 -1.13 8.26 -9.27
C THR A 111 -2.09 9.38 -8.86
N VAL A 112 -2.16 9.65 -7.56
CA VAL A 112 -3.00 10.71 -6.98
C VAL A 112 -2.21 12.03 -6.94
N LYS A 113 -2.55 12.97 -7.84
CA LYS A 113 -1.88 14.30 -7.96
C LYS A 113 -2.84 15.48 -7.83
N THR A 114 -4.13 15.24 -7.99
CA THR A 114 -5.21 16.23 -8.02
C THR A 114 -6.12 16.06 -6.81
N GLU A 115 -7.00 17.04 -6.54
CA GLU A 115 -7.98 16.98 -5.44
C GLU A 115 -9.11 15.97 -5.70
N ARG A 116 -9.33 15.61 -6.96
CA ARG A 116 -10.24 14.53 -7.33
C ARG A 116 -9.64 13.68 -8.44
N LEU A 117 -9.76 12.37 -8.31
CA LEU A 117 -9.34 11.40 -9.30
C LEU A 117 -10.48 10.42 -9.56
N MET A 118 -10.84 10.24 -10.83
CA MET A 118 -11.77 9.22 -11.26
C MET A 118 -10.97 8.06 -11.86
N ILE A 119 -11.01 6.91 -11.23
CA ILE A 119 -10.41 5.67 -11.74
C ILE A 119 -11.36 5.08 -12.80
N LYS A 120 -10.79 4.45 -13.83
CA LYS A 120 -11.58 3.76 -14.85
C LYS A 120 -12.35 2.59 -14.24
N ASP A 121 -13.41 2.18 -14.92
CA ASP A 121 -14.13 0.96 -14.54
C ASP A 121 -13.16 -0.23 -14.48
N ASN A 122 -13.23 -0.94 -13.36
CA ASN A 122 -12.45 -2.15 -13.13
C ASN A 122 -13.40 -3.36 -13.17
N TYR A 123 -12.90 -4.49 -13.68
CA TYR A 123 -13.69 -5.70 -13.86
C TYR A 123 -13.11 -6.84 -13.02
N LEU A 124 -13.96 -7.44 -12.20
CA LEU A 124 -13.60 -8.60 -11.40
C LEU A 124 -13.43 -9.84 -12.28
N GLU A 125 -12.36 -10.57 -12.05
CA GLU A 125 -12.03 -11.82 -12.74
C GLU A 125 -11.75 -12.95 -11.74
N MET A 126 -11.90 -14.19 -12.16
CA MET A 126 -11.46 -15.33 -11.34
C MET A 126 -9.93 -15.27 -11.14
N PRO A 127 -9.45 -15.62 -9.95
CA PRO A 127 -8.01 -15.67 -9.70
C PRO A 127 -7.28 -16.71 -10.54
N ALA A 128 -5.96 -16.51 -10.63
CA ALA A 128 -5.00 -17.49 -11.11
C ALA A 128 -4.25 -18.17 -9.96
N SER A 129 -3.60 -19.29 -10.29
CA SER A 129 -2.56 -19.93 -9.50
C SER A 129 -1.24 -19.90 -10.26
N VAL A 130 -0.12 -19.62 -9.58
CA VAL A 130 1.22 -19.61 -10.19
C VAL A 130 2.18 -20.36 -9.30
N THR A 131 2.99 -21.24 -9.88
CA THR A 131 4.11 -21.90 -9.20
C THR A 131 5.39 -21.11 -9.43
N VAL A 132 6.00 -20.64 -8.33
CA VAL A 132 7.24 -19.86 -8.37
C VAL A 132 8.38 -20.64 -7.76
N ALA A 133 9.54 -20.60 -8.41
CA ALA A 133 10.78 -21.12 -7.85
C ALA A 133 11.26 -20.24 -6.70
N LEU A 134 11.83 -20.88 -5.68
CA LEU A 134 12.34 -20.27 -4.47
C LEU A 134 13.88 -20.32 -4.49
N PRO A 135 14.57 -19.29 -3.98
CA PRO A 135 16.02 -19.31 -3.85
C PRO A 135 16.53 -20.49 -2.99
N GLU A 136 17.75 -20.96 -3.24
CA GLU A 136 18.32 -22.09 -2.50
C GLU A 136 18.53 -21.80 -1.02
N SER A 137 18.78 -20.55 -0.64
CA SER A 137 19.13 -20.12 0.72
C SER A 137 17.94 -19.73 1.60
N ILE A 138 16.69 -19.91 1.17
CA ILE A 138 15.55 -19.43 1.95
C ILE A 138 15.28 -20.24 3.22
N ASP A 139 14.83 -19.54 4.27
CA ASP A 139 14.18 -20.14 5.44
C ASP A 139 12.72 -20.45 5.12
N THR A 140 12.33 -21.70 5.34
CA THR A 140 10.98 -22.20 5.05
C THR A 140 10.09 -22.24 6.29
N SER A 141 10.65 -22.01 7.47
CA SER A 141 9.92 -21.97 8.74
C SER A 141 9.22 -20.62 8.95
N ASP A 142 9.91 -19.53 8.62
CA ASP A 142 9.44 -18.15 8.82
C ASP A 142 9.37 -17.31 7.54
N GLY A 143 9.55 -17.94 6.37
CA GLY A 143 9.48 -17.29 5.06
C GLY A 143 8.06 -17.08 4.54
N TYR A 144 7.87 -15.96 3.84
CA TYR A 144 6.63 -15.59 3.15
C TYR A 144 6.93 -15.11 1.74
N VAL A 145 6.04 -15.41 0.80
CA VAL A 145 5.97 -14.69 -0.48
C VAL A 145 4.91 -13.61 -0.34
N VAL A 146 5.20 -12.38 -0.76
CA VAL A 146 4.27 -11.25 -0.75
C VAL A 146 4.11 -10.69 -2.16
N LEU A 147 2.92 -10.17 -2.46
CA LEU A 147 2.69 -9.33 -3.62
C LEU A 147 2.59 -7.87 -3.16
N GLU A 148 3.63 -7.09 -3.44
CA GLU A 148 3.72 -5.69 -2.98
C GLU A 148 2.56 -4.83 -3.47
N GLY A 149 2.13 -3.90 -2.63
CA GLY A 149 1.01 -3.02 -2.94
C GLY A 149 -0.35 -3.73 -2.95
N THR A 150 -0.43 -4.94 -2.37
CA THR A 150 -1.68 -5.72 -2.24
C THR A 150 -1.79 -6.35 -0.84
N PRO A 151 -2.96 -6.85 -0.42
CA PRO A 151 -3.10 -7.54 0.87
C PRO A 151 -2.61 -9.00 0.81
N LEU A 152 -2.07 -9.45 -0.32
CA LEU A 152 -1.81 -10.86 -0.58
C LEU A 152 -0.40 -11.30 -0.13
N TYR A 153 -0.37 -12.38 0.64
CA TYR A 153 0.85 -13.05 1.07
C TYR A 153 0.61 -14.55 1.25
N TRP A 154 1.68 -15.34 1.12
CA TRP A 154 1.65 -16.80 1.19
C TRP A 154 2.79 -17.31 2.07
N PRO A 155 2.52 -18.04 3.17
CA PRO A 155 3.58 -18.65 3.97
C PRO A 155 4.27 -19.77 3.20
N VAL A 156 5.59 -19.87 3.30
CA VAL A 156 6.43 -20.84 2.56
C VAL A 156 6.41 -22.22 3.23
N ARG A 157 5.23 -22.85 3.33
CA ARG A 157 5.02 -24.12 4.07
C ARG A 157 4.79 -25.35 3.20
N LYS A 158 4.32 -25.19 1.96
CA LYS A 158 3.99 -26.28 1.03
C LYS A 158 4.91 -26.26 -0.17
N ILE A 159 6.18 -26.58 0.08
CA ILE A 159 7.21 -26.57 -0.95
C ILE A 159 7.09 -27.83 -1.80
N THR A 160 7.14 -27.64 -3.11
CA THR A 160 7.31 -28.70 -4.10
C THR A 160 8.78 -28.74 -4.50
N GLU A 161 9.40 -29.91 -4.36
CA GLU A 161 10.73 -30.17 -4.91
C GLU A 161 10.59 -30.53 -6.40
N MET A 162 11.33 -29.82 -7.24
CA MET A 162 11.35 -29.99 -8.69
C MET A 162 12.37 -31.05 -9.09
N SER A 163 12.29 -31.52 -10.34
CA SER A 163 13.19 -32.59 -10.85
C SER A 163 14.67 -32.17 -10.92
N ASP A 164 14.96 -30.88 -10.93
CA ASP A 164 16.31 -30.31 -10.88
C ASP A 164 16.81 -30.05 -9.45
N GLY A 165 16.04 -30.44 -8.42
CA GLY A 165 16.34 -30.20 -7.01
C GLY A 165 15.98 -28.81 -6.52
N SER A 166 15.48 -27.92 -7.40
CA SER A 166 14.98 -26.61 -6.99
C SER A 166 13.69 -26.75 -6.17
N ARG A 167 13.42 -25.74 -5.34
CA ARG A 167 12.23 -25.69 -4.50
C ARG A 167 11.27 -24.67 -5.08
N ALA A 168 9.98 -24.95 -5.01
CA ALA A 168 8.95 -24.04 -5.49
C ALA A 168 7.74 -24.00 -4.56
N ILE A 169 6.93 -22.96 -4.68
CA ILE A 169 5.64 -22.83 -4.00
C ILE A 169 4.56 -22.43 -4.99
N THR A 170 3.36 -22.98 -4.82
CA THR A 170 2.18 -22.54 -5.56
C THR A 170 1.50 -21.38 -4.81
N LEU A 171 1.44 -20.23 -5.46
CA LEU A 171 0.71 -19.05 -5.06
C LEU A 171 -0.67 -19.11 -5.69
N ASP A 172 -1.67 -19.45 -4.89
CA ASP A 172 -3.06 -19.41 -5.35
C ASP A 172 -3.65 -18.02 -5.15
N SER A 173 -4.81 -17.75 -5.73
CA SER A 173 -5.57 -16.54 -5.42
C SER A 173 -4.89 -15.25 -5.92
N LEU A 174 -4.12 -15.33 -7.02
CA LEU A 174 -3.56 -14.15 -7.68
C LEU A 174 -4.61 -13.46 -8.55
N PRO A 175 -4.73 -12.12 -8.55
CA PRO A 175 -5.55 -11.41 -9.53
C PRO A 175 -5.13 -11.75 -10.95
N ALA A 176 -6.08 -11.86 -11.87
CA ALA A 176 -5.79 -11.96 -13.30
C ALA A 176 -5.28 -10.61 -13.83
N GLY A 177 -4.42 -10.65 -14.86
CA GLY A 177 -3.84 -9.45 -15.47
C GLY A 177 -2.39 -9.21 -15.03
N GLU A 178 -1.96 -7.95 -15.08
CA GLU A 178 -0.63 -7.55 -14.64
C GLU A 178 -0.56 -7.56 -13.11
N ILE A 179 0.45 -8.23 -12.57
CA ILE A 179 0.77 -8.22 -11.14
C ILE A 179 2.15 -7.59 -10.92
N GLY A 180 2.27 -6.89 -9.79
CA GLY A 180 3.53 -6.27 -9.36
C GLY A 180 4.58 -7.28 -8.91
N ALA A 181 5.59 -6.79 -8.19
CA ALA A 181 6.70 -7.61 -7.74
C ALA A 181 6.25 -8.66 -6.72
N LEU A 182 6.67 -9.90 -6.95
CA LEU A 182 6.61 -10.97 -5.96
C LEU A 182 7.94 -11.01 -5.22
N LYS A 183 7.86 -10.91 -3.89
CA LYS A 183 9.04 -10.92 -3.02
C LYS A 183 8.94 -12.01 -1.99
N TYR A 184 10.06 -12.69 -1.74
CA TYR A 184 10.25 -13.46 -0.54
C TYR A 184 10.71 -12.54 0.59
N ILE A 185 10.14 -12.72 1.78
CA ILE A 185 10.48 -11.99 3.01
C ILE A 185 10.56 -13.00 4.16
N GLU A 186 11.63 -12.94 4.94
CA GLU A 186 11.73 -13.64 6.21
C GLU A 186 11.15 -12.78 7.34
N LEU A 187 10.19 -13.29 8.11
CA LEU A 187 9.44 -12.48 9.09
C LEU A 187 10.33 -11.89 10.21
N HIS A 188 11.35 -12.62 10.63
CA HIS A 188 12.27 -12.23 11.70
C HIS A 188 13.70 -11.97 11.20
N GLY A 189 13.92 -12.05 9.88
CA GLY A 189 15.19 -11.82 9.24
C GLY A 189 15.28 -10.46 8.56
N GLU A 190 16.45 -10.15 8.01
CA GLU A 190 16.64 -9.00 7.12
C GLU A 190 16.62 -9.41 5.64
N ASP A 191 16.43 -10.70 5.36
CA ASP A 191 16.50 -11.29 4.04
C ASP A 191 15.22 -11.01 3.23
N GLU A 192 15.40 -10.25 2.14
CA GLU A 192 14.38 -9.97 1.13
C GLU A 192 14.92 -10.33 -0.25
N TYR A 193 14.18 -11.14 -1.01
CA TYR A 193 14.54 -11.52 -2.37
C TYR A 193 13.39 -11.23 -3.33
N THR A 194 13.66 -10.55 -4.44
CA THR A 194 12.67 -10.42 -5.52
C THR A 194 12.62 -11.73 -6.32
N ILE A 195 11.50 -12.43 -6.26
CA ILE A 195 11.24 -13.66 -7.03
C ILE A 195 10.90 -13.31 -8.47
N ALA A 196 10.03 -12.30 -8.66
CA ALA A 196 9.65 -11.78 -9.96
C ALA A 196 9.41 -10.27 -9.86
N SER A 197 9.93 -9.48 -10.81
CA SER A 197 9.72 -8.02 -10.81
C SER A 197 8.32 -7.62 -11.27
N SER A 198 7.75 -8.39 -12.19
CA SER A 198 6.35 -8.32 -12.62
C SER A 198 5.97 -9.65 -13.27
N SER A 199 4.68 -9.91 -13.42
CA SER A 199 4.17 -11.08 -14.12
C SER A 199 2.79 -10.80 -14.70
N ILE A 200 2.37 -11.61 -15.68
CA ILE A 200 1.02 -11.57 -16.23
C ILE A 200 0.37 -12.91 -15.92
N THR A 201 -0.75 -12.87 -15.22
CA THR A 201 -1.58 -14.03 -14.92
C THR A 201 -2.83 -14.00 -15.79
N LYS A 202 -3.43 -15.16 -16.04
CA LYS A 202 -4.70 -15.28 -16.74
C LYS A 202 -5.75 -15.89 -15.83
N GLU A 203 -6.99 -15.46 -16.01
CA GLU A 203 -8.13 -15.97 -15.26
C GLU A 203 -8.21 -17.51 -15.31
N ASN A 204 -8.38 -18.14 -14.14
CA ASN A 204 -8.43 -19.61 -13.96
C ASN A 204 -7.19 -20.36 -14.48
N ASP A 205 -6.07 -19.68 -14.71
CA ASP A 205 -4.85 -20.30 -15.18
C ASP A 205 -4.07 -20.92 -14.01
N THR A 206 -3.34 -21.99 -14.31
CA THR A 206 -2.35 -22.60 -13.42
C THR A 206 -1.04 -22.67 -14.17
N VAL A 207 -0.12 -21.77 -13.82
CA VAL A 207 1.20 -21.63 -14.46
C VAL A 207 2.28 -22.27 -13.60
#